data_AF-A0A553HIP8-F1
#
_entry.id   AF-A0A553HIP8-F1
#
_cell.length_a   1.000
_cell.length_b   1.000
_cell.length_c   1.000
_cell.angle_alpha   90.00
_cell.angle_beta   90.00
_cell.angle_gamma   90.00
#
_symmetry.space_group_name_H-M   'P 1'
#
loop_
_entity.id
_entity.type
_entity.pdbx_description
1 polymer ?
#
loop_
_entity_poly.entity_id
_entity_poly.type
_entity_poly.pdbx_seq_one_letter_code
_entity_poly.pdbx_strand_id
1 'polypeptide(L)'
;METKRFMPLVPEPFQESLSDKKKETLDDRATRLQKRTIQHQLHETSEFGWEVFAWQDVFGIILDDETFRVDKRPYEYIVRDENGVSTVKKRIPDATLGLRTYDNYDLKRGYQCTIDDCKVDHSSMQPDKRLSRDDLSNMMHDGSCGLIVDGVWGKTNPVFPFAVYEAKKRASNYGAAEEQIYHACRTYLAMLDDLARDPDNVNRYQTSESSKYQLFAFTSCGPYWVVYIAWNQLNECHVETIWEGDIKDWSRAFELICIIDQIQSYAAHQHRPFVMKHLEAWHAKYQRASGPMKSYIYALNNLDINDMGSSLPAELYDLSRIARLWGVSGPAGWIQLKEETIASRREKAMSTRQKNRKLRELARVQRTESQSDNKPKRGRGRPPKTHSVAKKDGIKRGPGRPPKQCHTTTKKRAKTTKQSRH
;
A
#
# COMPACT_ATOMS: atom_id res chain seq x y z
N MET A 1 -30.75 4.79 6.42
CA MET A 1 -30.44 4.03 5.19
C MET A 1 -29.08 3.39 5.37
N GLU A 2 -29.03 2.07 5.52
CA GLU A 2 -27.77 1.32 5.53
C GLU A 2 -27.15 1.38 4.12
N THR A 3 -26.17 2.26 3.95
CA THR A 3 -25.22 2.15 2.84
C THR A 3 -24.54 0.79 2.91
N LYS A 4 -24.79 -0.03 1.90
CA LYS A 4 -24.20 -1.35 1.72
C LYS A 4 -22.70 -1.23 1.46
N ARG A 5 -21.91 -2.11 2.08
CA ARG A 5 -20.50 -2.33 1.75
C ARG A 5 -20.38 -2.71 0.27
N PHE A 6 -19.26 -2.37 -0.37
CA PHE A 6 -19.02 -2.83 -1.72
C PHE A 6 -18.70 -4.32 -1.69
N MET A 7 -19.54 -5.10 -2.37
CA MET A 7 -19.38 -6.54 -2.52
C MET A 7 -19.31 -6.85 -4.01
N PRO A 8 -18.21 -7.44 -4.51
CA PRO A 8 -18.12 -7.88 -5.89
C PRO A 8 -19.33 -8.75 -6.24
N LEU A 9 -19.97 -8.46 -7.36
CA LEU A 9 -21.11 -9.19 -7.87
C LEU A 9 -20.67 -10.52 -8.47
N VAL A 10 -21.62 -11.47 -8.46
CA VAL A 10 -21.57 -12.71 -9.23
C VAL A 10 -21.36 -12.36 -10.73
N PRO A 11 -20.60 -13.16 -11.51
CA PRO A 11 -20.13 -12.73 -12.83
C PRO A 11 -21.22 -12.34 -13.84
N GLU A 12 -22.40 -12.94 -13.80
CA GLU A 12 -23.47 -12.72 -14.79
C GLU A 12 -23.91 -11.25 -14.89
N PRO A 13 -24.41 -10.59 -13.81
CA PRO A 13 -24.73 -9.16 -13.84
C PRO A 13 -23.55 -8.25 -14.23
N PHE A 14 -22.33 -8.63 -13.83
CA PHE A 14 -21.15 -7.85 -14.17
C PHE A 14 -20.85 -7.93 -15.66
N GLN A 15 -20.89 -9.11 -16.26
CA GLN A 15 -20.66 -9.32 -17.70
C GLN A 15 -21.66 -8.55 -18.56
N GLU A 16 -22.94 -8.54 -18.19
CA GLU A 16 -23.96 -7.81 -18.95
C GLU A 16 -23.67 -6.31 -19.05
N SER A 17 -22.97 -5.74 -18.07
CA SER A 17 -22.57 -4.33 -18.07
C SER A 17 -21.36 -4.01 -18.96
N LEU A 18 -20.66 -5.03 -19.48
CA LEU A 18 -19.41 -4.86 -20.22
C LEU A 18 -19.63 -4.85 -21.73
N SER A 19 -18.78 -4.10 -22.43
CA SER A 19 -18.70 -4.16 -23.89
C SER A 19 -18.09 -5.48 -24.36
N ASP A 20 -18.38 -5.88 -25.59
CA ASP A 20 -17.91 -7.17 -26.16
C ASP A 20 -16.39 -7.29 -26.14
N LYS A 21 -15.67 -6.20 -26.46
CA LYS A 21 -14.20 -6.15 -26.37
C LYS A 21 -13.68 -6.41 -24.94
N LYS A 22 -14.38 -5.91 -23.92
CA LYS A 22 -14.01 -6.16 -22.52
C LYS A 22 -14.30 -7.61 -22.13
N LYS A 23 -15.39 -8.20 -22.61
CA LYS A 23 -15.70 -9.62 -22.40
C LYS A 23 -14.62 -10.52 -23.01
N GLU A 24 -14.23 -10.27 -24.26
CA GLU A 24 -13.14 -11.01 -24.93
C GLU A 24 -11.82 -10.89 -24.15
N THR A 25 -11.51 -9.69 -23.65
CA THR A 25 -10.31 -9.46 -22.83
C THR A 25 -10.36 -10.25 -21.50
N LEU A 26 -11.53 -10.38 -20.89
CA LEU A 26 -11.72 -11.19 -19.68
C LEU A 26 -11.54 -12.68 -19.97
N ASP A 27 -12.14 -13.18 -21.05
CA ASP A 27 -12.01 -14.57 -21.48
C ASP A 27 -10.55 -14.95 -21.75
N ASP A 28 -9.80 -14.08 -22.43
CA ASP A 28 -8.38 -14.27 -22.71
C ASP A 28 -7.54 -14.32 -21.44
N ARG A 29 -7.82 -13.41 -20.48
CA ARG A 29 -7.14 -13.37 -19.18
C ARG A 29 -7.44 -14.61 -18.35
N ALA A 30 -8.71 -15.01 -18.28
CA ALA A 30 -9.13 -16.22 -17.56
C ALA A 30 -8.50 -17.48 -18.17
N THR A 31 -8.49 -17.58 -19.49
CA THR A 31 -7.86 -18.69 -20.22
C THR A 31 -6.35 -18.75 -19.97
N ARG A 32 -5.68 -17.59 -19.97
CA ARG A 32 -4.25 -17.50 -19.67
C ARG A 32 -3.95 -17.90 -18.22
N LEU A 33 -4.71 -17.38 -17.27
CA LEU A 33 -4.64 -17.70 -15.84
C LEU A 33 -4.79 -19.21 -15.60
N GLN A 34 -5.82 -19.82 -16.18
CA GLN A 34 -6.07 -21.26 -16.07
C GLN A 34 -4.90 -22.08 -16.62
N LYS A 35 -4.49 -21.83 -17.87
CA LYS A 35 -3.42 -22.58 -18.55
C LYS A 35 -2.10 -22.51 -17.79
N ARG A 36 -1.71 -21.32 -17.35
CA ARG A 36 -0.46 -21.11 -16.59
C ARG A 36 -0.52 -21.73 -15.20
N THR A 37 -1.67 -21.70 -14.53
CA THR A 37 -1.86 -22.37 -13.24
C THR A 37 -1.62 -23.87 -13.36
N ILE A 38 -2.19 -24.52 -14.39
CA ILE A 38 -1.99 -25.96 -14.64
C ILE A 38 -0.51 -26.26 -14.87
N GLN A 39 0.16 -25.46 -15.71
CA GLN A 39 1.61 -25.60 -15.95
C GLN A 39 2.43 -25.43 -14.68
N HIS A 40 2.14 -24.42 -13.87
CA HIS A 40 2.86 -24.14 -12.63
C HIS A 40 2.73 -25.29 -11.62
N GLN A 41 1.54 -25.90 -11.53
CA GLN A 41 1.33 -27.07 -10.70
C GLN A 41 2.09 -28.28 -11.23
N LEU A 42 2.03 -28.56 -12.54
CA LEU A 42 2.75 -29.68 -13.18
C LEU A 42 4.27 -29.57 -13.02
N HIS A 43 4.81 -28.35 -13.05
CA HIS A 43 6.24 -28.09 -12.88
C HIS A 43 6.67 -27.91 -11.42
N GLU A 44 5.78 -28.15 -10.45
CA GLU A 44 6.05 -28.05 -9.01
C GLU A 44 6.69 -26.71 -8.59
N THR A 45 6.24 -25.63 -9.25
CA THR A 45 6.83 -24.29 -9.14
C THR A 45 6.99 -23.86 -7.68
N SER A 46 8.07 -23.15 -7.39
CA SER A 46 8.34 -22.61 -6.05
C SER A 46 7.23 -21.65 -5.59
N GLU A 47 7.15 -21.40 -4.28
CA GLU A 47 6.22 -20.40 -3.72
C GLU A 47 6.42 -19.03 -4.37
N PHE A 48 7.67 -18.62 -4.57
CA PHE A 48 8.03 -17.40 -5.28
C PHE A 48 7.50 -17.37 -6.72
N GLY A 49 7.49 -18.50 -7.43
CA GLY A 49 6.93 -18.52 -8.78
C GLY A 49 5.40 -18.40 -8.80
N TRP A 50 4.70 -18.88 -7.76
CA TRP A 50 3.27 -18.63 -7.57
C TRP A 50 2.99 -17.15 -7.28
N GLU A 51 3.84 -16.50 -6.50
CA GLU A 51 3.76 -15.08 -6.22
C GLU A 51 3.94 -14.24 -7.50
N VAL A 52 5.01 -14.47 -8.26
CA VAL A 52 5.25 -13.73 -9.53
C VAL A 52 4.10 -13.92 -10.50
N PHE A 53 3.54 -15.12 -10.56
CA PHE A 53 2.36 -15.44 -11.35
C PHE A 53 1.13 -14.65 -10.90
N ALA A 54 0.84 -14.62 -9.60
CA ALA A 54 -0.26 -13.83 -9.05
C ALA A 54 -0.13 -12.34 -9.40
N TRP A 55 1.06 -11.77 -9.30
CA TRP A 55 1.31 -10.37 -9.63
C TRP A 55 1.01 -10.06 -11.10
N GLN A 56 1.35 -10.97 -12.01
CA GLN A 56 1.18 -10.75 -13.46
C GLN A 56 -0.23 -11.09 -13.96
N ASP A 57 -0.77 -12.23 -13.57
CA ASP A 57 -1.98 -12.77 -14.21
C ASP A 57 -3.26 -12.48 -13.42
N VAL A 58 -3.17 -12.34 -12.09
CA VAL A 58 -4.32 -11.96 -11.24
C VAL A 58 -4.33 -10.45 -11.05
N PHE A 59 -3.25 -9.89 -10.50
CA PHE A 59 -3.18 -8.46 -10.14
C PHE A 59 -2.63 -7.56 -11.27
N GLY A 60 -2.36 -8.10 -12.47
CA GLY A 60 -1.69 -7.37 -13.55
C GLY A 60 -2.35 -6.04 -13.91
N ILE A 61 -3.68 -5.97 -13.97
CA ILE A 61 -4.39 -4.70 -14.23
C ILE A 61 -4.16 -3.68 -13.12
N ILE A 62 -4.14 -4.11 -11.86
CA ILE A 62 -3.88 -3.21 -10.72
C ILE A 62 -2.40 -2.77 -10.73
N LEU A 63 -1.50 -3.67 -11.10
CA LEU A 63 -0.06 -3.40 -11.23
C LEU A 63 0.23 -2.36 -12.33
N ASP A 64 -0.48 -2.46 -13.45
CA ASP A 64 -0.32 -1.58 -14.62
C ASP A 64 -1.08 -0.25 -14.48
N ASP A 65 -1.99 -0.13 -13.50
CA ASP A 65 -2.72 1.11 -13.22
C ASP A 65 -1.85 2.09 -12.43
N GLU A 66 -1.56 3.24 -13.04
CA GLU A 66 -0.68 4.26 -12.46
C GLU A 66 -1.21 4.89 -11.17
N THR A 67 -2.50 4.71 -10.89
CA THR A 67 -3.16 5.16 -9.65
C THR A 67 -2.70 4.33 -8.44
N PHE A 68 -2.31 3.08 -8.66
CA PHE A 68 -2.03 2.11 -7.62
C PHE A 68 -0.59 1.67 -7.61
N ARG A 69 -0.20 1.04 -6.51
CA ARG A 69 1.06 0.32 -6.38
C ARG A 69 0.83 -1.00 -5.69
N VAL A 70 1.55 -2.00 -6.16
CA VAL A 70 1.60 -3.36 -5.62
C VAL A 70 3.04 -3.59 -5.17
N ASP A 71 3.25 -3.83 -3.88
CA ASP A 71 4.59 -4.09 -3.34
C ASP A 71 4.50 -4.91 -2.03
N LYS A 72 5.62 -5.53 -1.63
CA LYS A 72 5.77 -6.17 -0.33
C LYS A 72 5.94 -5.13 0.77
N ARG A 73 4.82 -4.72 1.37
CA ARG A 73 4.84 -3.73 2.45
C ARG A 73 4.90 -4.40 3.83
N PRO A 74 6.00 -4.24 4.59
CA PRO A 74 6.05 -4.75 5.95
C PRO A 74 5.11 -3.97 6.88
N TYR A 75 4.62 -4.66 7.90
CA TYR A 75 3.97 -4.04 9.05
C TYR A 75 4.54 -4.56 10.37
N GLU A 76 4.55 -3.69 11.38
CA GLU A 76 4.98 -4.01 12.74
C GLU A 76 3.77 -4.30 13.65
N TYR A 77 3.95 -5.18 14.63
CA TYR A 77 2.91 -5.52 15.60
C TYR A 77 3.49 -5.95 16.95
N ILE A 78 2.72 -5.72 18.02
CA ILE A 78 3.15 -6.10 19.37
C ILE A 78 2.65 -7.50 19.70
N VAL A 79 3.58 -8.35 20.11
CA VAL A 79 3.33 -9.64 20.77
C VAL A 79 3.68 -9.50 22.25
N ARG A 80 2.82 -10.01 23.12
CA ARG A 80 3.16 -10.21 24.54
C ARG A 80 3.58 -11.65 24.71
N ASP A 81 4.75 -11.88 25.29
CA ASP A 81 5.17 -13.22 25.67
C ASP A 81 4.48 -13.68 26.96
N GLU A 82 4.76 -14.93 27.35
CA GLU A 82 4.21 -15.57 28.56
C GLU A 82 4.60 -14.82 29.85
N ASN A 83 5.68 -14.04 29.82
CA ASN A 83 6.16 -13.22 30.93
C ASN A 83 5.59 -11.79 30.91
N GLY A 84 4.67 -11.48 29.99
CA GLY A 84 4.04 -10.16 29.84
C GLY A 84 4.92 -9.12 29.13
N VAL A 85 6.12 -9.49 28.67
CA VAL A 85 7.03 -8.60 27.95
C VAL A 85 6.47 -8.37 26.55
N SER A 86 6.31 -7.09 26.20
CA SER A 86 5.82 -6.67 24.88
C SER A 86 7.00 -6.54 23.92
N THR A 87 7.03 -7.34 22.86
CA THR A 87 8.02 -7.25 21.79
C THR A 87 7.35 -6.80 20.48
N VAL A 88 8.05 -5.98 19.70
CA VAL A 88 7.61 -5.62 18.34
C VAL A 88 8.13 -6.70 17.38
N LYS A 89 7.22 -7.33 16.65
CA LYS A 89 7.53 -8.25 15.55
C LYS A 89 7.15 -7.59 14.23
N LYS A 90 7.76 -8.08 13.14
CA LYS A 90 7.55 -7.60 11.79
C LYS A 90 7.03 -8.74 10.91
N ARG A 91 6.03 -8.48 10.08
CA ARG A 91 5.54 -9.39 9.03
C ARG A 91 5.54 -8.67 7.68
N ILE A 92 5.63 -9.43 6.61
CA ILE A 92 5.67 -8.92 5.23
C ILE A 92 4.74 -9.80 4.40
N PRO A 93 3.57 -9.29 3.97
CA PRO A 93 2.72 -9.95 2.99
C PRO A 93 3.42 -10.12 1.65
N ASP A 94 2.97 -11.10 0.87
CA ASP A 94 3.46 -11.32 -0.48
C ASP A 94 3.04 -10.24 -1.46
N ALA A 95 1.90 -9.57 -1.23
CA ALA A 95 1.63 -8.27 -1.81
C ALA A 95 0.75 -7.42 -0.92
N THR A 96 0.95 -6.11 -0.98
CA THR A 96 0.02 -5.10 -0.48
C THR A 96 -0.31 -4.19 -1.65
N LEU A 97 -1.60 -3.91 -1.83
CA LEU A 97 -2.13 -3.10 -2.92
C LEU A 97 -2.74 -1.84 -2.32
N GLY A 98 -2.25 -0.68 -2.75
CA GLY A 98 -2.69 0.61 -2.24
C GLY A 98 -2.45 1.73 -3.23
N LEU A 99 -2.67 2.95 -2.78
CA LEU A 99 -2.49 4.14 -3.60
C LEU A 99 -1.01 4.44 -3.83
N ARG A 100 -0.70 4.92 -5.03
CA ARG A 100 0.62 5.45 -5.38
C ARG A 100 0.90 6.76 -4.63
N THR A 101 2.15 6.95 -4.22
CA THR A 101 2.68 8.27 -3.81
C THR A 101 3.52 8.90 -4.90
N TYR A 102 3.54 10.22 -4.94
CA TYR A 102 4.17 11.01 -5.99
C TYR A 102 5.31 11.86 -5.43
N ASP A 103 6.38 12.01 -6.20
CA ASP A 103 7.40 13.02 -5.94
C ASP A 103 7.13 14.29 -6.77
N ASN A 104 7.98 15.31 -6.59
CA ASN A 104 7.86 16.57 -7.32
C ASN A 104 8.02 16.41 -8.84
N TYR A 105 8.71 15.37 -9.31
CA TYR A 105 8.83 15.10 -10.74
C TYR A 105 7.50 14.60 -11.30
N ASP A 106 6.89 13.60 -10.63
CA ASP A 106 5.57 13.08 -10.98
C ASP A 106 4.51 14.19 -11.00
N LEU A 107 4.46 15.02 -9.95
CA LEU A 107 3.48 16.11 -9.82
C LEU A 107 3.62 17.18 -10.91
N LYS A 108 4.84 17.50 -11.34
CA LYS A 108 5.08 18.50 -12.41
C LYS A 108 4.78 17.95 -13.79
N ARG A 109 5.10 16.69 -14.03
CA ARG A 109 4.92 16.05 -15.34
C ARG A 109 3.46 15.68 -15.60
N GLY A 110 2.74 15.29 -14.56
CA GLY A 110 1.40 14.72 -14.68
C GLY A 110 1.41 13.34 -15.35
N TYR A 111 0.23 12.73 -15.45
CA TYR A 111 0.06 11.50 -16.22
C TYR A 111 -0.11 11.82 -17.72
N GLN A 112 0.61 11.09 -18.56
CA GLN A 112 0.57 11.21 -20.02
C GLN A 112 0.16 9.86 -20.61
N CYS A 113 -1.00 9.81 -21.27
CA CYS A 113 -1.41 8.62 -22.00
C CYS A 113 -0.55 8.48 -23.26
N THR A 114 0.03 7.29 -23.45
CA THR A 114 0.87 6.97 -24.62
C THR A 114 0.09 6.37 -25.78
N ILE A 115 -1.22 6.21 -25.63
CA ILE A 115 -2.11 5.67 -26.66
C ILE A 115 -2.62 6.82 -27.53
N ASP A 116 -2.27 6.79 -28.81
CA ASP A 116 -2.78 7.74 -29.81
C ASP A 116 -4.32 7.67 -29.86
N ASP A 117 -4.96 8.85 -29.90
CA ASP A 117 -6.42 9.00 -29.90
C ASP A 117 -7.15 8.36 -28.71
N CYS A 118 -6.49 8.23 -27.55
CA CYS A 118 -7.14 7.71 -26.35
C CYS A 118 -8.33 8.59 -25.92
N LYS A 119 -9.53 7.99 -25.87
CA LYS A 119 -10.78 8.63 -25.41
C LYS A 119 -11.12 8.34 -23.95
N VAL A 120 -10.23 7.64 -23.24
CA VAL A 120 -10.45 7.28 -21.83
C VAL A 120 -10.22 8.53 -20.97
N ASP A 121 -11.12 8.78 -20.03
CA ASP A 121 -10.88 9.81 -19.01
C ASP A 121 -9.78 9.34 -18.06
N HIS A 122 -8.65 10.05 -18.08
CA HIS A 122 -7.49 9.80 -17.23
C HIS A 122 -7.42 10.76 -16.04
N SER A 123 -8.49 11.50 -15.74
CA SER A 123 -8.55 12.44 -14.61
C SER A 123 -8.18 11.77 -13.27
N SER A 124 -8.62 10.53 -13.05
CA SER A 124 -8.33 9.74 -11.85
C SER A 124 -6.86 9.29 -11.74
N MET A 125 -6.15 9.20 -12.87
CA MET A 125 -4.74 8.80 -12.97
C MET A 125 -3.78 9.98 -12.79
N GLN A 126 -4.28 11.22 -12.79
CA GLN A 126 -3.43 12.38 -12.56
C GLN A 126 -2.85 12.36 -11.14
N PRO A 127 -1.53 12.62 -10.99
CA PRO A 127 -0.90 12.83 -9.70
C PRO A 127 -1.62 13.90 -8.88
N ASP A 128 -1.83 13.62 -7.59
CA ASP A 128 -2.48 14.55 -6.67
C ASP A 128 -1.51 14.93 -5.57
N LYS A 129 -1.38 16.23 -5.30
CA LYS A 129 -0.47 16.78 -4.29
C LYS A 129 -0.76 16.21 -2.89
N ARG A 130 -2.00 15.83 -2.58
CA ARG A 130 -2.34 15.22 -1.29
C ARG A 130 -1.64 13.87 -1.05
N LEU A 131 -1.23 13.20 -2.12
CA LEU A 131 -0.43 11.98 -2.11
C LEU A 131 1.07 12.24 -2.37
N SER A 132 1.53 13.49 -2.19
CA SER A 132 2.95 13.84 -2.16
C SER A 132 3.67 13.02 -1.12
N ARG A 133 4.73 12.33 -1.53
CA ARG A 133 5.57 11.51 -0.65
C ARG A 133 6.15 12.34 0.48
N ASP A 134 6.60 13.54 0.17
CA ASP A 134 7.24 14.44 1.13
C ASP A 134 6.22 14.98 2.13
N ASP A 135 5.06 15.43 1.67
CA ASP A 135 4.03 15.97 2.55
C ASP A 135 3.45 14.89 3.47
N LEU A 136 3.16 13.70 2.93
CA LEU A 136 2.72 12.56 3.72
C LEU A 136 3.78 12.15 4.76
N SER A 137 5.05 12.08 4.36
CA SER A 137 6.15 11.77 5.28
C SER A 137 6.24 12.83 6.40
N ASN A 138 6.14 14.11 6.05
CA ASN A 138 6.20 15.20 7.01
C ASN A 138 5.01 15.19 7.98
N MET A 139 3.79 14.94 7.49
CA MET A 139 2.60 14.81 8.33
C MET A 139 2.67 13.63 9.30
N MET A 140 3.36 12.55 8.91
CA MET A 140 3.59 11.41 9.78
C MET A 140 4.59 11.76 10.88
N HIS A 141 5.72 12.36 10.54
CA HIS A 141 6.81 12.61 11.50
C HIS A 141 6.55 13.81 12.44
N ASP A 142 5.60 14.68 12.11
CA ASP A 142 5.27 15.84 12.93
C ASP A 142 4.53 15.43 14.21
N GLY A 143 5.13 15.71 15.38
CA GLY A 143 4.53 15.37 16.67
C GLY A 143 3.18 16.02 16.96
N SER A 144 2.82 17.09 16.23
CA SER A 144 1.53 17.77 16.30
C SER A 144 0.49 17.21 15.31
N CYS A 145 0.95 16.49 14.28
CA CYS A 145 0.12 15.86 13.26
C CYS A 145 0.04 14.35 13.52
N GLY A 146 -1.11 13.90 14.02
CA GLY A 146 -1.31 12.53 14.52
C GLY A 146 -1.59 11.44 13.48
N LEU A 147 -1.28 11.64 12.19
CA LEU A 147 -1.56 10.67 11.13
C LEU A 147 -0.54 9.49 11.18
N ILE A 148 -0.52 8.68 12.26
CA ILE A 148 0.33 7.45 12.37
C ILE A 148 -0.32 6.30 13.17
N VAL A 149 -0.34 5.10 12.57
CA VAL A 149 -0.57 3.79 13.19
C VAL A 149 0.66 2.84 13.22
N ASP A 150 1.63 2.92 12.31
CA ASP A 150 2.76 1.96 12.24
C ASP A 150 4.14 2.65 12.27
N GLY A 151 5.11 2.09 13.02
CA GLY A 151 6.51 2.53 13.08
C GLY A 151 7.31 2.34 11.77
N VAL A 152 6.71 1.68 10.77
CA VAL A 152 7.23 1.58 9.38
C VAL A 152 6.53 2.54 8.41
N TRP A 153 5.51 3.28 8.87
CA TRP A 153 4.82 4.26 8.04
C TRP A 153 5.76 5.45 7.75
N GLY A 154 5.88 5.84 6.47
CA GLY A 154 6.74 6.94 6.00
C GLY A 154 7.89 6.54 5.07
N LYS A 155 8.11 5.23 4.86
CA LYS A 155 9.13 4.69 3.92
C LYS A 155 8.54 3.88 2.75
N THR A 156 7.23 3.94 2.53
CA THR A 156 6.53 2.85 1.87
C THR A 156 5.45 3.35 0.92
N ASN A 157 5.76 3.21 -0.36
CA ASN A 157 4.83 3.08 -1.47
C ASN A 157 4.54 1.57 -1.60
N PRO A 158 3.29 1.08 -1.68
CA PRO A 158 1.99 1.77 -1.70
C PRO A 158 1.55 2.31 -0.34
N VAL A 159 0.67 3.33 -0.30
CA VAL A 159 0.00 3.87 0.90
C VAL A 159 -1.51 3.60 0.92
N PHE A 160 -2.16 3.73 2.08
CA PHE A 160 -3.61 3.52 2.27
C PHE A 160 -4.13 2.25 1.55
N PRO A 161 -3.72 1.05 2.02
CA PRO A 161 -4.05 -0.20 1.34
C PRO A 161 -5.55 -0.40 1.18
N PHE A 162 -5.96 -0.94 0.03
CA PHE A 162 -7.31 -1.45 -0.21
C PHE A 162 -7.34 -2.96 -0.37
N ALA A 163 -6.17 -3.59 -0.58
CA ALA A 163 -6.05 -5.04 -0.67
C ALA A 163 -4.70 -5.57 -0.14
N VAL A 164 -4.70 -6.83 0.28
CA VAL A 164 -3.51 -7.58 0.72
C VAL A 164 -3.57 -9.02 0.21
N TYR A 165 -2.41 -9.59 -0.14
CA TYR A 165 -2.29 -10.95 -0.65
C TYR A 165 -1.20 -11.74 0.08
N GLU A 166 -1.51 -13.00 0.36
CA GLU A 166 -0.59 -13.97 0.94
C GLU A 166 -0.59 -15.28 0.13
N ALA A 167 0.59 -15.69 -0.32
CA ALA A 167 0.79 -16.93 -1.04
C ALA A 167 1.35 -18.01 -0.11
N LYS A 168 0.95 -19.25 -0.34
CA LYS A 168 1.59 -20.44 0.21
C LYS A 168 1.73 -21.51 -0.86
N LYS A 169 2.81 -22.27 -0.81
CA LYS A 169 3.03 -23.38 -1.77
C LYS A 169 2.01 -24.52 -1.60
N ARG A 170 1.57 -24.83 -0.38
CA ARG A 170 0.82 -26.05 -0.05
C ARG A 170 -0.40 -25.77 0.81
N ALA A 171 -1.46 -26.57 0.60
CA ALA A 171 -2.69 -26.52 1.38
C ALA A 171 -2.49 -26.75 2.89
N SER A 172 -1.45 -27.50 3.29
CA SER A 172 -1.08 -27.69 4.70
C SER A 172 -0.76 -26.37 5.44
N ASN A 173 -0.50 -25.30 4.70
CA ASN A 173 -0.15 -23.99 5.24
C ASN A 173 -1.32 -22.99 5.18
N TYR A 174 -2.54 -23.46 4.86
CA TYR A 174 -3.72 -22.60 4.75
C TYR A 174 -3.96 -21.79 6.03
N GLY A 175 -3.91 -22.43 7.20
CA GLY A 175 -4.08 -21.73 8.49
C GLY A 175 -3.03 -20.63 8.72
N ALA A 176 -1.79 -20.84 8.27
CA ALA A 176 -0.76 -19.81 8.38
C ALA A 176 -1.00 -18.62 7.44
N ALA A 177 -1.51 -18.87 6.23
CA ALA A 177 -1.93 -17.80 5.31
C ALA A 177 -3.10 -17.01 5.87
N GLU A 178 -4.10 -17.71 6.40
CA GLU A 178 -5.28 -17.11 7.01
C GLU A 178 -4.90 -16.25 8.22
N GLU A 179 -4.13 -16.77 9.18
CA GLU A 179 -3.64 -15.98 10.32
C GLU A 179 -2.90 -14.71 9.90
N GLN A 180 -2.08 -14.80 8.84
CA GLN A 180 -1.35 -13.65 8.30
C GLN A 180 -2.30 -12.62 7.72
N ILE A 181 -3.32 -13.05 6.97
CA ILE A 181 -4.36 -12.17 6.43
C ILE A 181 -5.18 -11.52 7.54
N TYR A 182 -5.67 -12.26 8.54
CA TYR A 182 -6.41 -11.68 9.66
C TYR A 182 -5.59 -10.60 10.39
N HIS A 183 -4.29 -10.86 10.56
CA HIS A 183 -3.40 -9.88 11.14
C HIS A 183 -3.24 -8.65 10.23
N ALA A 184 -3.02 -8.83 8.93
CA ALA A 184 -2.87 -7.74 7.98
C ALA A 184 -4.15 -6.89 7.90
N CYS A 185 -5.32 -7.53 7.82
CA CYS A 185 -6.63 -6.88 7.83
C CYS A 185 -6.79 -5.97 9.04
N ARG A 186 -6.52 -6.49 10.25
CA ARG A 186 -6.59 -5.70 11.48
C ARG A 186 -5.68 -4.48 11.45
N THR A 187 -4.44 -4.64 10.98
CA THR A 187 -3.46 -3.54 10.90
C THR A 187 -3.90 -2.49 9.88
N TYR A 188 -4.23 -2.90 8.65
CA TYR A 188 -4.56 -1.97 7.57
C TYR A 188 -5.92 -1.29 7.75
N LEU A 189 -6.91 -1.97 8.33
CA LEU A 189 -8.17 -1.32 8.73
C LEU A 189 -7.96 -0.30 9.86
N ALA A 190 -7.06 -0.56 10.80
CA ALA A 190 -6.71 0.45 11.81
C ALA A 190 -6.04 1.67 11.19
N MET A 191 -5.23 1.49 10.14
CA MET A 191 -4.66 2.61 9.38
C MET A 191 -5.73 3.47 8.70
N LEU A 192 -6.74 2.85 8.09
CA LEU A 192 -7.86 3.55 7.46
C LEU A 192 -8.76 4.22 8.52
N ASP A 193 -8.94 3.60 9.68
CA ASP A 193 -9.65 4.20 10.82
C ASP A 193 -9.02 5.53 11.22
N ASP A 194 -7.70 5.54 11.44
CA ASP A 194 -6.96 6.73 11.86
C ASP A 194 -7.01 7.82 10.80
N LEU A 195 -6.90 7.47 9.51
CA LEU A 195 -7.14 8.43 8.44
C LEU A 195 -8.54 9.05 8.54
N ALA A 196 -9.55 8.24 8.84
CA ALA A 196 -10.94 8.67 8.87
C ALA A 196 -11.32 9.47 10.14
N ARG A 197 -10.44 9.52 11.14
CA ARG A 197 -10.63 10.32 12.36
C ARG A 197 -10.43 11.81 12.10
N ASP A 198 -11.17 12.61 12.86
CA ASP A 198 -11.01 14.06 12.87
C ASP A 198 -9.62 14.41 13.43
N PRO A 199 -8.80 15.15 12.67
CA PRO A 199 -7.44 15.47 13.10
C PRO A 199 -7.41 16.38 14.33
N ASP A 200 -8.43 17.20 14.58
CA ASP A 200 -8.55 18.08 15.75
C ASP A 200 -9.17 17.34 16.95
N ASN A 201 -10.02 16.35 16.69
CA ASN A 201 -10.56 15.45 17.72
C ASN A 201 -10.63 14.01 17.24
N VAL A 202 -9.52 13.30 17.40
CA VAL A 202 -9.34 11.93 16.92
C VAL A 202 -10.27 10.89 17.55
N ASN A 203 -11.11 11.25 18.53
CA ASN A 203 -12.16 10.39 19.06
C ASN A 203 -13.45 10.42 18.23
N ARG A 204 -13.53 11.33 17.25
CA ARG A 204 -14.65 11.48 16.33
C ARG A 204 -14.18 11.13 14.93
N TYR A 205 -15.12 10.69 14.12
CA TYR A 205 -14.93 10.59 12.69
C TYR A 205 -15.12 11.95 12.03
N GLN A 206 -14.46 12.18 10.90
CA GLN A 206 -14.61 13.41 10.13
C GLN A 206 -16.02 13.58 9.58
N THR A 207 -16.67 12.49 9.17
CA THR A 207 -18.00 12.49 8.55
C THR A 207 -18.82 11.24 8.93
N SER A 208 -20.10 11.20 8.57
CA SER A 208 -20.94 9.99 8.71
C SER A 208 -20.48 8.81 7.84
N GLU A 209 -19.72 9.09 6.78
CA GLU A 209 -19.22 8.09 5.83
C GLU A 209 -17.87 7.50 6.26
N SER A 210 -17.20 8.13 7.24
CA SER A 210 -15.85 7.80 7.68
C SER A 210 -15.70 6.40 8.29
N SER A 211 -16.79 5.76 8.71
CA SER A 211 -16.74 4.38 9.20
C SER A 211 -16.88 3.32 8.09
N LYS A 212 -16.99 3.74 6.82
CA LYS A 212 -17.35 2.87 5.69
C LYS A 212 -16.15 2.40 4.87
N TYR A 213 -14.97 2.34 5.48
CA TYR A 213 -13.79 1.76 4.85
C TYR A 213 -13.82 0.23 4.97
N GLN A 214 -13.26 -0.43 3.96
CA GLN A 214 -13.12 -1.88 3.89
C GLN A 214 -11.75 -2.22 3.29
N LEU A 215 -11.35 -3.47 3.44
CA LEU A 215 -10.12 -4.01 2.87
C LEU A 215 -10.46 -5.36 2.23
N PHE A 216 -9.87 -5.65 1.07
CA PHE A 216 -9.91 -6.99 0.50
C PHE A 216 -8.68 -7.78 0.91
N ALA A 217 -8.83 -9.07 1.08
CA ALA A 217 -7.69 -9.94 1.27
C ALA A 217 -7.77 -11.17 0.37
N PHE A 218 -6.60 -11.69 0.02
CA PHE A 218 -6.45 -12.81 -0.88
C PHE A 218 -5.49 -13.81 -0.27
N THR A 219 -5.87 -15.08 -0.27
CA THR A 219 -4.92 -16.17 -0.05
C THR A 219 -4.87 -17.06 -1.28
N SER A 220 -3.69 -17.61 -1.55
CA SER A 220 -3.56 -18.71 -2.52
C SER A 220 -2.69 -19.82 -1.97
N CYS A 221 -3.20 -21.05 -2.02
CA CYS A 221 -2.46 -22.27 -1.73
C CYS A 221 -2.27 -23.06 -3.03
N GLY A 222 -1.22 -22.73 -3.79
CA GLY A 222 -1.08 -23.17 -5.18
C GLY A 222 -2.25 -22.66 -6.03
N PRO A 223 -3.04 -23.53 -6.69
CA PRO A 223 -4.14 -23.10 -7.55
C PRO A 223 -5.44 -22.78 -6.79
N TYR A 224 -5.51 -23.06 -5.49
CA TYR A 224 -6.71 -22.77 -4.71
C TYR A 224 -6.63 -21.35 -4.14
N TRP A 225 -7.63 -20.54 -4.42
CA TRP A 225 -7.71 -19.13 -4.01
C TRP A 225 -8.91 -18.89 -3.11
N VAL A 226 -8.73 -17.97 -2.17
CA VAL A 226 -9.82 -17.45 -1.32
C VAL A 226 -9.75 -15.93 -1.32
N VAL A 227 -10.92 -15.31 -1.48
CA VAL A 227 -11.10 -13.85 -1.43
C VAL A 227 -11.92 -13.53 -0.19
N TYR A 228 -11.42 -12.58 0.59
CA TYR A 228 -12.06 -12.08 1.78
C TYR A 228 -12.38 -10.59 1.65
N ILE A 229 -13.43 -10.18 2.34
CA ILE A 229 -13.70 -8.79 2.66
C ILE A 229 -13.55 -8.58 4.17
N ALA A 230 -12.88 -7.49 4.54
CA ALA A 230 -12.69 -7.11 5.93
C ALA A 230 -13.21 -5.70 6.19
N TRP A 231 -13.84 -5.51 7.35
CA TRP A 231 -14.36 -4.21 7.79
C TRP A 231 -14.34 -4.11 9.30
N ASN A 232 -14.42 -2.88 9.80
CA ASN A 232 -14.61 -2.64 11.22
C ASN A 232 -16.10 -2.43 11.53
N GLN A 233 -16.62 -3.18 12.50
CA GLN A 233 -17.94 -2.93 13.08
C GLN A 233 -17.80 -3.01 14.60
N LEU A 234 -18.34 -2.02 15.32
CA LEU A 234 -18.26 -1.95 16.78
C LEU A 234 -16.84 -2.10 17.37
N ASN A 235 -15.82 -1.69 16.61
CA ASN A 235 -14.39 -1.80 16.93
C ASN A 235 -13.82 -3.23 16.88
N GLU A 236 -14.51 -4.14 16.21
CA GLU A 236 -14.02 -5.47 15.87
C GLU A 236 -13.73 -5.53 14.37
N CYS A 237 -12.60 -6.15 14.04
CA CYS A 237 -12.22 -6.44 12.67
C CYS A 237 -12.92 -7.74 12.26
N HIS A 238 -13.93 -7.61 11.41
CA HIS A 238 -14.58 -8.74 10.78
C HIS A 238 -13.85 -9.06 9.49
N VAL A 239 -13.71 -10.35 9.19
CA VAL A 239 -13.17 -10.87 7.93
C VAL A 239 -14.13 -11.97 7.49
N GLU A 240 -14.65 -11.85 6.28
CA GLU A 240 -15.63 -12.77 5.72
C GLU A 240 -15.12 -13.27 4.37
N THR A 241 -15.20 -14.59 4.15
CA THR A 241 -14.94 -15.20 2.84
C THR A 241 -16.09 -14.86 1.91
N ILE A 242 -15.79 -14.21 0.78
CA ILE A 242 -16.79 -13.87 -0.24
C ILE A 242 -16.70 -14.76 -1.48
N TRP A 243 -15.57 -15.42 -1.68
CA TRP A 243 -15.37 -16.34 -2.79
C TRP A 243 -14.20 -17.28 -2.50
N GLU A 244 -14.30 -18.51 -2.99
CA GLU A 244 -13.19 -19.47 -3.03
C GLU A 244 -13.30 -20.36 -4.27
N GLY A 245 -12.16 -20.84 -4.77
CA GLY A 245 -12.15 -21.69 -5.95
C GLY A 245 -10.77 -22.17 -6.38
N ASP A 246 -10.75 -23.30 -7.09
CA ASP A 246 -9.57 -23.81 -7.77
C ASP A 246 -9.52 -23.24 -9.20
N ILE A 247 -8.56 -22.36 -9.46
CA ILE A 247 -8.47 -21.64 -10.75
C ILE A 247 -7.90 -22.49 -11.89
N LYS A 248 -7.68 -23.80 -11.67
CA LYS A 248 -7.58 -24.76 -12.79
C LYS A 248 -8.89 -24.93 -13.53
N ASP A 249 -10.01 -24.67 -12.86
CA ASP A 249 -11.31 -24.64 -13.51
C ASP A 249 -11.48 -23.28 -14.18
N TRP A 250 -11.79 -23.28 -15.49
CA TRP A 250 -11.88 -22.05 -16.26
C TRP A 250 -12.93 -21.08 -15.69
N SER A 251 -14.09 -21.60 -15.26
CA SER A 251 -15.15 -20.79 -14.64
C SER A 251 -14.68 -20.09 -13.37
N ARG A 252 -13.89 -20.78 -12.53
CA ARG A 252 -13.31 -20.20 -11.31
C ARG A 252 -12.22 -19.18 -11.62
N ALA A 253 -11.37 -19.44 -12.61
CA ALA A 253 -10.40 -18.46 -13.09
C ALA A 253 -11.11 -17.19 -13.60
N PHE A 254 -12.20 -17.36 -14.35
CA PHE A 254 -13.01 -16.27 -14.87
C PHE A 254 -13.70 -15.46 -13.76
N GLU A 255 -14.31 -16.14 -12.79
CA GLU A 255 -14.90 -15.53 -11.59
C GLU A 255 -13.89 -14.67 -10.84
N LEU A 256 -12.69 -15.22 -10.56
CA LEU A 256 -11.64 -14.49 -9.86
C LEU A 256 -11.24 -13.22 -10.61
N ILE A 257 -11.03 -13.30 -11.93
CA ILE A 257 -10.68 -12.13 -12.74
C ILE A 257 -11.79 -11.06 -12.68
N CYS A 258 -13.06 -11.45 -12.75
CA CYS A 258 -14.18 -10.51 -12.60
C CYS A 258 -14.19 -9.84 -11.23
N ILE A 259 -13.90 -10.58 -10.16
CA ILE A 259 -13.81 -10.03 -8.80
C ILE A 259 -12.67 -9.02 -8.71
N ILE A 260 -11.49 -9.33 -9.27
CA ILE A 260 -10.34 -8.42 -9.27
C ILE A 260 -10.63 -7.12 -10.02
N ASP A 261 -11.25 -7.20 -11.19
CA ASP A 261 -11.60 -6.02 -11.98
C ASP A 261 -12.63 -5.13 -11.25
N GLN A 262 -13.59 -5.75 -10.55
CA GLN A 262 -14.52 -5.04 -9.69
C GLN A 262 -13.84 -4.36 -8.49
N ILE A 263 -12.87 -5.03 -7.86
CA ILE A 263 -12.08 -4.47 -6.75
C ILE A 263 -11.18 -3.32 -7.22
N GLN A 264 -10.58 -3.42 -8.41
CA GLN A 264 -9.82 -2.34 -9.03
C GLN A 264 -10.72 -1.12 -9.29
N SER A 265 -11.93 -1.34 -9.83
CA SER A 265 -12.90 -0.27 -10.05
C SER A 265 -13.35 0.38 -8.74
N TYR A 266 -13.61 -0.42 -7.69
CA TYR A 266 -13.88 0.08 -6.34
C TYR A 266 -12.72 0.92 -5.81
N ALA A 267 -11.48 0.45 -5.97
CA ALA A 267 -10.30 1.15 -5.50
C ALA A 267 -10.17 2.54 -6.15
N ALA A 268 -10.46 2.62 -7.45
CA ALA A 268 -10.35 3.85 -8.23
C ALA A 268 -11.47 4.85 -7.92
N HIS A 269 -12.72 4.37 -7.83
CA HIS A 269 -13.90 5.22 -7.80
C HIS A 269 -14.52 5.40 -6.42
N GLN A 270 -14.14 4.60 -5.42
CA GLN A 270 -14.68 4.70 -4.06
C GLN A 270 -13.56 4.86 -3.02
N HIS A 271 -12.57 3.97 -3.00
CA HIS A 271 -11.50 4.01 -2.01
C HIS A 271 -10.59 5.24 -2.17
N ARG A 272 -10.10 5.52 -3.38
CA ARG A 272 -9.26 6.70 -3.63
C ARG A 272 -10.00 8.00 -3.27
N PRO A 273 -11.22 8.27 -3.75
CA PRO A 273 -11.98 9.45 -3.31
C PRO A 273 -12.20 9.51 -1.80
N PHE A 274 -12.50 8.37 -1.15
CA PHE A 274 -12.58 8.29 0.30
C PHE A 274 -11.27 8.76 0.95
N VAL A 275 -10.12 8.23 0.52
CA VAL A 275 -8.81 8.60 1.08
C VAL A 275 -8.51 10.09 0.85
N MET A 276 -8.72 10.57 -0.38
CA MET A 276 -8.46 11.97 -0.75
C MET A 276 -9.26 12.95 0.08
N LYS A 277 -10.56 12.67 0.27
CA LYS A 277 -11.45 13.49 1.10
C LYS A 277 -10.96 13.56 2.55
N HIS A 278 -10.56 12.43 3.13
CA HIS A 278 -10.12 12.41 4.53
C HIS A 278 -8.73 13.03 4.72
N LEU A 279 -7.86 12.94 3.71
CA LEU A 279 -6.55 13.59 3.72
C LEU A 279 -6.64 15.12 3.74
N GLU A 280 -7.69 15.72 3.16
CA GLU A 280 -7.87 17.19 3.17
C GLU A 280 -7.81 17.77 4.58
N ALA A 281 -8.51 17.15 5.53
CA ALA A 281 -8.53 17.60 6.92
C ALA A 281 -7.15 17.48 7.58
N TRP A 282 -6.43 16.39 7.32
CA TRP A 282 -5.07 16.17 7.84
C TRP A 282 -4.07 17.17 7.29
N HIS A 283 -4.11 17.44 5.98
CA HIS A 283 -3.31 18.49 5.35
C HIS A 283 -3.62 19.87 5.94
N ALA A 284 -4.90 20.20 6.12
CA ALA A 284 -5.31 21.49 6.72
C ALA A 284 -4.80 21.64 8.16
N LYS A 285 -4.84 20.58 8.98
CA LYS A 285 -4.24 20.59 10.31
C LYS A 285 -2.73 20.78 10.24
N TYR A 286 -2.05 20.03 9.38
CA TYR A 286 -0.60 20.13 9.24
C TYR A 286 -0.15 21.53 8.82
N GLN A 287 -0.87 22.16 7.88
CA GLN A 287 -0.61 23.53 7.45
C GLN A 287 -0.81 24.55 8.57
N ARG A 288 -1.90 24.43 9.36
CA ARG A 288 -2.14 25.28 10.53
C ARG A 288 -1.07 25.13 11.61
N ALA A 289 -0.69 23.90 11.93
CA ALA A 289 0.31 23.59 12.95
C ALA A 289 1.73 23.98 12.54
N SER A 290 2.02 23.97 11.23
CA SER A 290 3.32 24.32 10.68
C SER A 290 3.66 25.82 10.77
N GLY A 291 2.67 26.69 11.05
CA GLY A 291 2.86 28.13 11.29
C GLY A 291 3.62 28.90 10.19
N PRO A 292 3.82 30.22 10.35
CA PRO A 292 4.50 31.05 9.34
C PRO A 292 5.94 30.62 9.05
N MET A 293 6.60 29.89 9.96
CA MET A 293 8.03 29.59 9.87
C MET A 293 8.37 28.52 8.82
N LYS A 294 7.50 27.52 8.60
CA LYS A 294 7.67 26.60 7.47
C LYS A 294 7.18 27.20 6.17
N SER A 295 6.11 28.02 6.19
CA SER A 295 5.70 28.84 5.03
C SER A 295 6.85 29.74 4.58
N TYR A 296 7.61 30.33 5.51
CA TYR A 296 8.78 31.15 5.25
C TYR A 296 9.96 30.34 4.68
N ILE A 297 10.24 29.13 5.18
CA ILE A 297 11.31 28.25 4.63
C ILE A 297 10.89 27.69 3.25
N TYR A 298 9.61 27.38 3.04
CA TYR A 298 9.07 26.91 1.76
C TYR A 298 8.96 28.06 0.73
N ALA A 299 8.70 29.28 1.18
CA ALA A 299 8.73 30.49 0.37
C ALA A 299 10.18 30.88 0.03
N LEU A 300 11.11 30.84 0.98
CA LEU A 300 12.54 31.10 0.75
C LEU A 300 13.18 30.11 -0.23
N ASN A 301 12.75 28.84 -0.23
CA ASN A 301 13.22 27.85 -1.20
C ASN A 301 12.60 27.99 -2.60
N ASN A 302 11.55 28.82 -2.75
CA ASN A 302 10.85 29.09 -4.01
C ASN A 302 10.95 30.56 -4.45
N LEU A 303 11.67 31.40 -3.70
CA LEU A 303 11.89 32.82 -4.02
C LEU A 303 13.31 32.98 -4.58
N ASP A 304 13.38 33.42 -5.83
CA ASP A 304 14.61 33.90 -6.45
C ASP A 304 15.09 35.12 -5.62
N ILE A 305 16.25 34.97 -4.98
CA ILE A 305 16.78 35.92 -4.00
C ILE A 305 17.24 37.17 -4.75
N ASN A 306 16.37 38.17 -4.93
CA ASN A 306 16.80 39.50 -5.35
C ASN A 306 15.90 40.68 -4.96
N ASP A 307 14.79 40.50 -4.24
CA ASP A 307 13.90 41.65 -4.00
C ASP A 307 13.38 41.76 -2.56
N MET A 308 13.91 42.78 -1.85
CA MET A 308 13.36 43.56 -0.73
C MET A 308 12.83 42.79 0.51
N GLY A 309 13.14 43.16 1.76
CA GLY A 309 13.20 44.50 2.33
C GLY A 309 12.21 44.59 3.50
N SER A 310 12.70 44.32 4.72
CA SER A 310 12.21 44.79 6.05
C SER A 310 10.72 45.14 6.26
N SER A 311 10.01 44.33 7.08
CA SER A 311 9.28 44.73 8.31
C SER A 311 8.10 43.79 8.63
N LEU A 312 7.97 43.36 9.89
CA LEU A 312 6.79 42.63 10.41
C LEU A 312 6.25 43.34 11.66
N PRO A 313 4.92 43.59 11.79
CA PRO A 313 4.34 44.25 12.96
C PRO A 313 3.89 43.29 14.08
N ALA A 314 3.82 43.86 15.29
CA ALA A 314 3.77 43.21 16.59
C ALA A 314 2.35 43.06 17.20
N GLU A 315 1.35 42.64 16.43
CA GLU A 315 -0.02 42.45 16.96
C GLU A 315 -0.41 40.97 16.99
N LEU A 316 0.03 40.31 18.06
CA LEU A 316 -0.48 39.02 18.53
C LEU A 316 -0.92 39.22 19.99
N TYR A 317 -2.02 38.54 20.36
CA TYR A 317 -2.57 38.28 21.69
C TYR A 317 -3.93 38.95 21.97
N ASP A 318 -5.01 38.15 21.84
CA ASP A 318 -5.89 37.82 22.98
C ASP A 318 -6.93 36.72 22.63
N LEU A 319 -6.56 35.45 22.85
CA LEU A 319 -7.44 34.28 22.66
C LEU A 319 -8.20 33.88 23.93
N SER A 320 -8.07 34.63 25.02
CA SER A 320 -8.71 34.31 26.31
C SER A 320 -10.18 34.76 26.39
N ARG A 321 -10.63 35.54 25.39
CA ARG A 321 -11.94 36.21 25.37
C ARG A 321 -13.05 35.40 24.68
N ILE A 322 -12.70 34.43 23.83
CA ILE A 322 -13.67 33.62 23.05
C ILE A 322 -14.28 32.49 23.89
N ALA A 323 -13.55 31.99 24.89
CA ALA A 323 -13.95 30.83 25.69
C ALA A 323 -15.13 31.10 26.66
N ARG A 324 -15.47 32.37 26.94
CA ARG A 324 -16.55 32.72 27.89
C ARG A 324 -17.95 32.81 27.26
N LEU A 325 -18.08 32.66 25.94
CA LEU A 325 -19.31 32.97 25.20
C LEU A 325 -20.27 31.78 24.97
N TRP A 326 -19.86 30.53 25.25
CA TRP A 326 -20.57 29.33 24.75
C TRP A 326 -21.19 28.44 25.84
N GLY A 327 -21.71 29.03 26.92
CA GLY A 327 -22.36 28.29 28.01
C GLY A 327 -23.65 27.58 27.59
N VAL A 328 -23.71 26.24 27.73
CA VAL A 328 -24.93 25.42 27.54
C VAL A 328 -24.95 24.23 28.51
N SER A 329 -26.10 23.97 29.14
CA SER A 329 -26.35 22.90 30.12
C SER A 329 -27.60 22.04 29.80
N GLY A 330 -27.51 20.72 30.07
CA GLY A 330 -28.59 19.71 30.25
C GLY A 330 -28.95 18.78 29.06
N PRO A 331 -29.52 17.54 29.23
CA PRO A 331 -29.83 16.74 30.44
C PRO A 331 -29.14 15.34 30.52
N ALA A 332 -28.99 14.80 31.74
CA ALA A 332 -27.92 13.88 32.15
C ALA A 332 -28.13 12.34 32.02
N GLY A 333 -29.32 11.82 31.64
CA GLY A 333 -29.55 10.36 31.62
C GLY A 333 -29.09 9.64 30.36
N TRP A 334 -29.33 10.22 29.18
CA TRP A 334 -28.92 9.67 27.87
C TRP A 334 -27.44 9.95 27.55
N ILE A 335 -26.88 10.96 28.21
CA ILE A 335 -25.47 11.34 28.09
C ILE A 335 -24.59 10.31 28.80
N GLN A 336 -24.98 9.75 29.95
CA GLN A 336 -24.21 8.71 30.64
C GLN A 336 -24.06 7.41 29.84
N LEU A 337 -25.12 6.89 29.22
CA LEU A 337 -25.06 5.70 28.34
C LEU A 337 -24.23 5.94 27.07
N LYS A 338 -24.32 7.15 26.49
CA LYS A 338 -23.44 7.56 25.38
C LYS A 338 -22.00 7.76 25.84
N GLU A 339 -21.79 8.30 27.04
CA GLU A 339 -20.49 8.54 27.65
C GLU A 339 -19.79 7.26 28.07
N GLU A 340 -20.50 6.22 28.50
CA GLU A 340 -19.95 4.89 28.77
C GLU A 340 -19.53 4.20 27.47
N THR A 341 -20.33 4.33 26.41
CA THR A 341 -19.99 3.81 25.08
C THR A 341 -18.84 4.61 24.44
N ILE A 342 -18.81 5.93 24.64
CA ILE A 342 -17.74 6.83 24.22
C ILE A 342 -16.49 6.64 25.09
N ALA A 343 -16.62 6.33 26.38
CA ALA A 343 -15.53 6.06 27.31
C ALA A 343 -14.89 4.72 26.98
N SER A 344 -15.67 3.68 26.68
CA SER A 344 -15.16 2.41 26.17
C SER A 344 -14.47 2.56 24.80
N ARG A 345 -15.01 3.41 23.91
CA ARG A 345 -14.36 3.77 22.64
C ARG A 345 -13.12 4.64 22.85
N ARG A 346 -13.12 5.57 23.80
CA ARG A 346 -11.98 6.42 24.20
C ARG A 346 -10.88 5.57 24.79
N GLU A 347 -11.20 4.64 25.68
CA GLU A 347 -10.27 3.74 26.34
C GLU A 347 -9.66 2.73 25.35
N LYS A 348 -10.45 2.19 24.40
CA LYS A 348 -9.94 1.31 23.34
C LYS A 348 -9.16 2.05 22.27
N ALA A 349 -9.58 3.24 21.83
CA ALA A 349 -8.81 4.08 20.91
C ALA A 349 -7.51 4.57 21.58
N MET A 350 -7.57 4.96 22.86
CA MET A 350 -6.39 5.26 23.67
C MET A 350 -5.53 4.02 23.90
N SER A 351 -6.10 2.82 24.02
CA SER A 351 -5.37 1.55 24.17
C SER A 351 -4.69 1.13 22.88
N THR A 352 -5.36 1.21 21.73
CA THR A 352 -4.75 1.01 20.40
C THR A 352 -3.68 2.08 20.14
N ARG A 353 -3.90 3.34 20.54
CA ARG A 353 -2.90 4.42 20.43
C ARG A 353 -1.77 4.28 21.43
N GLN A 354 -2.00 3.82 22.65
CA GLN A 354 -0.97 3.48 23.62
C GLN A 354 -0.19 2.27 23.14
N LYS A 355 -0.84 1.29 22.51
CA LYS A 355 -0.21 0.16 21.85
C LYS A 355 0.65 0.65 20.68
N ASN A 356 0.15 1.52 19.82
CA ASN A 356 0.90 2.09 18.69
C ASN A 356 2.01 3.06 19.17
N ARG A 357 1.80 3.80 20.25
CA ARG A 357 2.81 4.65 20.90
C ARG A 357 3.91 3.80 21.54
N LYS A 358 3.53 2.75 22.28
CA LYS A 358 4.45 1.76 22.83
C LYS A 358 5.20 1.03 21.72
N LEU A 359 4.54 0.74 20.59
CA LEU A 359 5.16 0.17 19.39
C LEU A 359 6.23 1.13 18.86
N ARG A 360 5.94 2.43 18.76
CA ARG A 360 6.91 3.46 18.35
C ARG A 360 8.08 3.58 19.31
N GLU A 361 7.81 3.63 20.61
CA GLU A 361 8.85 3.74 21.65
C GLU A 361 9.75 2.49 21.63
N LEU A 362 9.17 1.29 21.60
CA LEU A 362 9.92 0.03 21.52
C LEU A 362 10.70 -0.10 20.20
N ALA A 363 10.09 0.24 19.05
CA ALA A 363 10.77 0.19 17.76
C ALA A 363 11.93 1.20 17.67
N ARG A 364 11.79 2.39 18.30
CA ARG A 364 12.89 3.36 18.42
C ARG A 364 14.01 2.80 19.31
N VAL A 365 13.69 2.28 20.49
CA VAL A 365 14.67 1.68 21.41
C VAL A 365 15.43 0.54 20.72
N GLN A 366 14.72 -0.41 20.10
CA GLN A 366 15.36 -1.52 19.36
C GLN A 366 16.24 -1.05 18.19
N ARG A 367 15.83 -0.02 17.43
CA ARG A 367 16.67 0.55 16.36
C ARG A 367 17.92 1.24 16.90
N THR A 368 17.83 1.85 18.08
CA THR A 368 18.95 2.54 18.73
C THR A 368 19.94 1.53 19.33
N GLU A 369 19.43 0.45 19.95
CA GLU A 369 20.22 -0.68 20.46
C GLU A 369 20.94 -1.43 19.32
N SER A 370 20.24 -1.63 18.19
CA SER A 370 20.83 -2.26 16.99
C SER A 370 21.90 -1.40 16.31
N GLN A 371 21.90 -0.07 16.55
CA GLN A 371 22.94 0.85 16.06
C GLN A 371 24.14 0.94 17.00
N SER A 372 23.95 0.78 18.32
CA SER A 372 25.06 0.74 19.29
C SER A 372 25.90 -0.55 19.22
N ASP A 373 25.35 -1.64 18.67
CA ASP A 373 26.06 -2.91 18.52
C ASP A 373 26.84 -3.07 17.20
N ASN A 374 26.81 -2.07 16.31
CA ASN A 374 27.61 -2.09 15.09
C ASN A 374 29.05 -1.60 15.36
N LYS A 375 29.86 -2.45 16.00
CA LYS A 375 31.32 -2.43 15.75
C LYS A 375 31.55 -2.79 14.27
N PRO A 376 32.43 -2.08 13.55
CA PRO A 376 32.65 -2.33 12.13
C PRO A 376 33.20 -3.75 11.94
N LYS A 377 32.40 -4.65 11.35
CA LYS A 377 32.89 -5.93 10.85
C LYS A 377 33.89 -5.63 9.75
N ARG A 378 35.17 -5.83 10.07
CA ARG A 378 36.32 -5.80 9.16
C ARG A 378 35.96 -6.52 7.85
N GLY A 379 36.22 -5.84 6.73
CA GLY A 379 36.03 -6.38 5.39
C GLY A 379 36.69 -7.75 5.27
N ARG A 380 36.01 -8.67 4.57
CA ARG A 380 36.58 -9.96 4.17
C ARG A 380 37.76 -9.72 3.24
N GLY A 381 38.94 -9.54 3.85
CA GLY A 381 40.22 -9.60 3.20
C GLY A 381 40.44 -11.01 2.65
N ARG A 382 40.78 -11.05 1.38
CA ARG A 382 41.31 -12.22 0.65
C ARG A 382 42.47 -12.84 1.47
N PRO A 383 42.52 -14.16 1.68
CA PRO A 383 43.62 -14.76 2.42
C PRO A 383 44.95 -14.61 1.65
N PRO A 384 46.08 -14.31 2.31
CA PRO A 384 47.39 -14.25 1.67
C PRO A 384 47.83 -15.65 1.25
N LYS A 385 48.41 -15.75 0.05
CA LYS A 385 49.18 -16.92 -0.37
C LYS A 385 50.50 -16.94 0.41
N THR A 386 50.75 -17.99 1.18
CA THR A 386 52.09 -18.35 1.62
C THR A 386 52.47 -19.71 1.04
N HIS A 387 53.60 -19.69 0.33
CA HIS A 387 54.28 -20.84 -0.24
C HIS A 387 54.82 -21.77 0.86
N SER A 388 54.63 -23.08 0.71
CA SER A 388 55.64 -24.06 1.10
C SER A 388 55.56 -25.28 0.20
N VAL A 389 56.75 -25.75 -0.14
CA VAL A 389 57.07 -26.74 -1.18
C VAL A 389 57.14 -28.12 -0.54
N ALA A 390 56.51 -29.12 -1.16
CA ALA A 390 56.99 -30.50 -1.12
C ALA A 390 56.57 -31.24 -2.39
N LYS A 391 57.58 -31.79 -3.09
CA LYS A 391 57.51 -32.56 -4.34
C LYS A 391 56.74 -33.88 -4.17
N LYS A 392 55.98 -34.30 -5.19
CA LYS A 392 56.38 -35.39 -6.11
C LYS A 392 55.33 -35.66 -7.21
N ASP A 393 55.88 -35.76 -8.43
CA ASP A 393 55.54 -36.60 -9.58
C ASP A 393 54.16 -36.48 -10.28
N GLY A 394 54.18 -36.14 -11.58
CA GLY A 394 53.13 -36.57 -12.50
C GLY A 394 52.70 -35.63 -13.62
N ILE A 395 53.50 -35.55 -14.70
CA ILE A 395 53.09 -35.43 -16.12
C ILE A 395 52.47 -34.11 -16.66
N LYS A 396 53.12 -33.63 -17.72
CA LYS A 396 52.89 -32.43 -18.54
C LYS A 396 51.68 -32.58 -19.49
N ARG A 397 50.93 -31.49 -19.72
CA ARG A 397 50.77 -30.75 -21.01
C ARG A 397 49.60 -29.74 -20.94
N GLY A 398 49.86 -28.49 -21.33
CA GLY A 398 48.87 -27.41 -21.49
C GLY A 398 48.31 -27.29 -22.92
N PRO A 399 47.98 -26.09 -23.40
CA PRO A 399 46.62 -25.52 -23.35
C PRO A 399 46.07 -25.08 -24.73
N GLY A 400 44.76 -24.83 -24.85
CA GLY A 400 44.20 -24.20 -26.06
C GLY A 400 42.73 -23.76 -25.92
N ARG A 401 42.52 -22.44 -25.81
CA ARG A 401 41.23 -21.75 -26.06
C ARG A 401 41.18 -21.33 -27.54
N PRO A 402 40.01 -21.34 -28.19
CA PRO A 402 39.73 -20.46 -29.33
C PRO A 402 38.70 -19.34 -28.98
N PRO A 403 38.65 -18.24 -29.77
CA PRO A 403 38.04 -16.97 -29.38
C PRO A 403 36.60 -16.76 -29.88
N LYS A 404 35.98 -15.71 -29.32
CA LYS A 404 34.65 -15.16 -29.61
C LYS A 404 34.50 -14.71 -31.07
N GLN A 405 33.34 -14.96 -31.67
CA GLN A 405 32.85 -14.26 -32.86
C GLN A 405 31.62 -13.41 -32.54
N CYS A 406 31.69 -12.17 -33.00
CA CYS A 406 30.66 -11.14 -33.01
C CYS A 406 29.89 -11.24 -34.33
N HIS A 407 28.56 -11.29 -34.33
CA HIS A 407 27.75 -11.09 -35.52
C HIS A 407 26.91 -9.82 -35.40
N THR A 408 27.29 -8.82 -36.20
CA THR A 408 26.49 -7.67 -36.61
C THR A 408 25.50 -8.10 -37.69
N THR A 409 24.20 -7.94 -37.44
CA THR A 409 23.13 -8.10 -38.45
C THR A 409 22.73 -6.75 -39.04
N THR A 410 22.97 -6.61 -40.34
CA THR A 410 22.55 -5.51 -41.20
C THR A 410 21.04 -5.57 -41.49
N LYS A 411 20.30 -4.51 -41.13
CA LYS A 411 18.92 -4.27 -41.55
C LYS A 411 18.87 -3.86 -43.02
N LYS A 412 18.25 -4.67 -43.88
CA LYS A 412 17.80 -4.23 -45.21
C LYS A 412 16.49 -3.44 -45.08
N ARG A 413 16.51 -2.23 -45.63
CA ARG A 413 15.42 -1.25 -45.68
C ARG A 413 14.60 -1.51 -46.94
N ALA A 414 13.35 -1.95 -46.80
CA ALA A 414 12.40 -2.03 -47.91
C ALA A 414 11.89 -0.61 -48.23
N LYS A 415 12.01 -0.20 -49.50
CA LYS A 415 11.51 1.08 -50.01
C LYS A 415 10.12 0.85 -50.60
N THR A 416 9.15 1.53 -50.01
CA THR A 416 7.78 1.69 -50.47
C THR A 416 7.77 2.45 -51.81
N THR A 417 7.05 1.94 -52.80
CA THR A 417 6.69 2.71 -54.01
C THR A 417 5.17 2.68 -54.11
N LYS A 418 4.54 3.84 -53.97
CA LYS A 418 3.13 4.05 -54.27
C LYS A 418 3.03 5.44 -54.87
N GLN A 419 2.70 5.54 -56.15
CA GLN A 419 1.95 6.68 -56.66
C GLN A 419 1.20 6.27 -57.92
N SER A 420 -0.10 6.56 -57.86
CA SER A 420 -1.12 6.32 -58.85
C SER A 420 -1.25 7.52 -59.79
N ARG A 421 -1.49 7.20 -61.07
CA ARG A 421 -2.41 7.80 -62.07
C ARG A 421 -2.66 9.32 -62.12
N HIS A 422 -2.60 9.80 -63.37
CA HIS A 422 -3.35 10.90 -64.01
C HIS A 422 -3.31 12.30 -63.39
#